data_AF-A0A126YC09-F1
#
_entry.id   AF-A0A126YC09-F1
#
_cell.length_a   1.000
_cell.length_b   1.000
_cell.length_c   1.000
_cell.angle_alpha   90.00
_cell.angle_beta   90.00
_cell.angle_gamma   90.00
#
_symmetry.space_group_name_H-M   'P 1'
#
loop_
_entity.id
_entity.type
_entity.pdbx_description
1 polymer ?
#
loop_
_entity_poly.entity_id
_entity_poly.type
_entity_poly.pdbx_seq_one_letter_code
_entity_poly.pdbx_strand_id
1 'polypeptide(L)'
;MKPHTRPPRGTTAPRRRAAVAAVLLAATAVLTAPAAAAEGPSREEIYRELGVADQPVDYAVLVDTSGSMRTKGRYDTVRSTLRGFLGGLSRSDHVALITFDDRPEARYVGSAGDPGKIVGRLPKSPDPDGGTDIGAALDLALRELERSDAASVASVVMLTDGRHEPPRSTAYPKASGAPWDALHRRAEAVGTRAGLAGYALPLGSGASGAGQLGKVVRDTVVLRPGSIQDLGAYLRRAGDSTRARSAARLLAEDRGKGVTASWRPGGTRDLTTGSAEAAVTFRSAAAHTPLTVTGTRLTTDGVPLRVSGVPDRLTLAPGESRTYTVRLAGGVGGDGLPFRRTEEGAAALRVSGKVASPWQRALAPDVELRTPGTVAARGRPLTARAETGSVLFLPALLLGVAAALALGWLRWRSVHRPSLSGGLGIAPVFAADTPGWIALSGRRVAFQQPAGGRGTVHGRRRRTPEGPRVDLLIHYAREGAGGRPDRVICAPGAKAVVGGLAFTHRPDGPPADGHAPEGSG
;
A
#
# COMPACT_ATOMS: atom_id res chain seq x y z
N MET A 1 26.15 -46.83 -88.77
CA MET A 1 26.90 -47.95 -88.15
C MET A 1 26.17 -48.40 -86.88
N LYS A 2 25.80 -49.69 -86.81
CA LYS A 2 25.38 -50.43 -85.58
C LYS A 2 26.59 -50.56 -84.62
N PRO A 3 26.50 -50.91 -83.31
CA PRO A 3 25.49 -51.76 -82.62
C PRO A 3 24.95 -51.21 -81.26
N HIS A 4 23.69 -51.47 -80.90
CA HIS A 4 23.19 -52.49 -79.96
C HIS A 4 23.80 -52.55 -78.55
N THR A 5 22.97 -52.31 -77.53
CA THR A 5 22.74 -53.26 -76.41
C THR A 5 21.41 -52.95 -75.66
N ARG A 6 20.76 -54.01 -75.18
CA ARG A 6 19.34 -54.17 -74.76
C ARG A 6 19.15 -54.01 -73.22
N PRO A 7 17.92 -54.11 -72.66
CA PRO A 7 17.45 -53.45 -71.42
C PRO A 7 17.48 -54.36 -70.18
N PRO A 8 16.91 -53.93 -69.02
CA PRO A 8 15.52 -54.32 -68.75
C PRO A 8 14.64 -53.28 -68.03
N ARG A 9 13.34 -53.62 -68.02
CA ARG A 9 12.19 -52.95 -67.41
C ARG A 9 12.29 -52.85 -65.88
N GLY A 10 11.74 -51.79 -65.32
CA GLY A 10 11.47 -51.64 -63.89
C GLY A 10 10.57 -50.45 -63.60
N THR A 11 9.26 -50.72 -63.60
CA THR A 11 8.13 -50.00 -63.00
C THR A 11 8.43 -48.86 -62.01
N THR A 12 7.89 -47.67 -62.27
CA THR A 12 6.90 -46.91 -61.43
C THR A 12 6.99 -45.41 -61.72
N ALA A 13 5.88 -44.84 -62.19
CA ALA A 13 5.58 -43.41 -62.12
C ALA A 13 4.89 -43.10 -60.76
N PRO A 14 4.61 -41.84 -60.40
CA PRO A 14 5.43 -40.64 -60.55
C PRO A 14 5.50 -39.79 -59.24
N ARG A 15 6.49 -38.89 -59.22
CA ARG A 15 6.41 -37.51 -58.71
C ARG A 15 5.78 -37.29 -57.32
N ARG A 16 6.61 -37.17 -56.27
CA ARG A 16 6.44 -36.16 -55.21
C ARG A 16 7.74 -35.94 -54.44
N ARG A 17 8.72 -35.22 -55.00
CA ARG A 17 9.77 -34.53 -54.21
C ARG A 17 10.33 -33.33 -55.00
N ALA A 18 9.81 -32.16 -54.72
CA ALA A 18 10.51 -30.89 -54.86
C ALA A 18 9.86 -29.90 -53.87
N ALA A 19 10.67 -28.97 -53.36
CA ALA A 19 10.33 -27.93 -52.38
C ALA A 19 10.35 -28.36 -50.89
N VAL A 20 11.48 -28.89 -50.46
CA VAL A 20 12.11 -28.45 -49.20
C VAL A 20 12.79 -27.12 -49.52
N ALA A 21 12.17 -25.99 -49.19
CA ALA A 21 12.78 -24.65 -49.02
C ALA A 21 11.69 -23.56 -48.97
N ALA A 22 10.83 -23.56 -47.95
CA ALA A 22 9.93 -22.43 -47.66
C ALA A 22 9.41 -22.45 -46.20
N VAL A 23 10.26 -22.80 -45.22
CA VAL A 23 9.89 -22.82 -43.79
C VAL A 23 10.76 -21.86 -42.96
N LEU A 24 11.53 -20.98 -43.61
CA LEU A 24 12.50 -20.11 -42.93
C LEU A 24 12.48 -18.68 -43.50
N LEU A 25 11.29 -18.09 -43.73
CA LEU A 25 11.12 -16.66 -44.03
C LEU A 25 9.63 -16.24 -44.06
N ALA A 26 8.84 -16.60 -43.05
CA ALA A 26 7.49 -16.03 -42.86
C ALA A 26 6.98 -16.11 -41.41
N ALA A 27 7.89 -16.19 -40.42
CA ALA A 27 7.57 -16.22 -38.98
C ALA A 27 8.13 -14.99 -38.22
N THR A 28 8.32 -13.88 -38.94
CA THR A 28 8.70 -12.56 -38.37
C THR A 28 7.78 -11.47 -38.91
N ALA A 29 6.48 -11.76 -38.99
CA ALA A 29 5.46 -10.74 -38.81
C ALA A 29 4.95 -10.85 -37.38
N VAL A 30 5.84 -10.61 -36.41
CA VAL A 30 5.39 -10.10 -35.12
C VAL A 30 4.74 -8.77 -35.48
N LEU A 31 3.42 -8.77 -35.53
CA LEU A 31 2.62 -7.57 -35.45
C LEU A 31 3.15 -6.79 -34.23
N THR A 32 4.02 -5.81 -34.48
CA THR A 32 4.18 -4.67 -33.58
C THR A 32 2.87 -3.92 -33.65
N ALA A 33 1.83 -4.48 -33.03
CA ALA A 33 0.73 -3.69 -32.53
C ALA A 33 1.41 -2.59 -31.70
N PRO A 34 1.20 -1.31 -32.03
CA PRO A 34 1.67 -0.26 -31.15
C PRO A 34 1.13 -0.61 -29.77
N ALA A 35 2.01 -0.72 -28.78
CA ALA A 35 1.59 -0.80 -27.41
C ALA A 35 0.63 0.37 -27.22
N ALA A 36 -0.66 0.06 -27.04
CA ALA A 36 -1.68 1.05 -26.77
C ALA A 36 -1.23 1.71 -25.46
N ALA A 37 -0.51 2.83 -25.61
CA ALA A 37 -0.11 3.67 -24.51
C ALA A 37 -1.41 4.02 -23.83
N ALA A 38 -1.63 3.54 -22.60
CA ALA A 38 -2.89 3.69 -21.87
C ALA A 38 -3.49 5.07 -22.14
N GLU A 39 -4.51 5.10 -23.01
CA GLU A 39 -5.12 6.32 -23.52
C GLU A 39 -5.88 6.94 -22.34
N GLY A 40 -5.24 7.92 -21.70
CA GLY A 40 -5.96 8.84 -20.85
C GLY A 40 -6.90 9.70 -21.70
N PRO A 41 -7.87 10.37 -21.07
CA PRO A 41 -8.77 11.26 -21.81
C PRO A 41 -7.98 12.37 -22.52
N SER A 42 -8.46 12.73 -23.70
CA SER A 42 -7.96 13.87 -24.45
C SER A 42 -8.22 15.18 -23.72
N ARG A 43 -7.50 16.24 -24.09
CA ARG A 43 -7.65 17.56 -23.47
C ARG A 43 -9.05 18.13 -23.69
N GLU A 44 -9.63 17.91 -24.87
CA GLU A 44 -10.98 18.32 -25.23
C GLU A 44 -12.04 17.62 -24.38
N GLU A 45 -11.87 16.32 -24.09
CA GLU A 45 -12.76 15.57 -23.19
C GLU A 45 -12.66 16.10 -21.76
N ILE A 46 -11.45 16.37 -21.26
CA ILE A 46 -11.23 16.96 -19.94
C ILE A 46 -11.89 18.34 -19.84
N TYR A 47 -11.72 19.20 -20.85
CA TYR A 47 -12.35 20.52 -20.88
C TYR A 47 -13.87 20.45 -20.90
N ARG A 48 -14.43 19.46 -21.60
CA ARG A 48 -15.87 19.21 -21.59
C ARG A 48 -16.35 18.75 -20.21
N GLU A 49 -15.64 17.82 -19.58
CA GLU A 49 -15.98 17.32 -18.24
C GLU A 49 -15.86 18.40 -17.16
N LEU A 50 -14.88 19.29 -17.29
CA LEU A 50 -14.72 20.46 -16.42
C LEU A 50 -15.72 21.60 -16.69
N GLY A 51 -16.52 21.51 -17.76
CA GLY A 51 -17.41 22.61 -18.16
C GLY A 51 -16.65 23.88 -18.55
N VAL A 52 -15.43 23.76 -19.08
CA VAL A 52 -14.59 24.92 -19.47
C VAL A 52 -15.28 25.76 -20.55
N ALA A 53 -16.06 25.13 -21.43
CA ALA A 53 -16.82 25.82 -22.47
C ALA A 53 -17.98 26.68 -21.92
N ASP A 54 -18.46 26.36 -20.71
CA ASP A 54 -19.52 27.09 -20.04
C ASP A 54 -18.99 28.23 -19.17
N GLN A 55 -17.67 28.26 -18.91
CA GLN A 55 -17.04 29.37 -18.20
C GLN A 55 -16.95 30.58 -19.13
N PRO A 56 -17.63 31.70 -18.82
CA PRO A 56 -17.56 32.88 -19.65
C PRO A 56 -16.14 33.45 -19.63
N VAL A 57 -15.69 33.93 -20.79
CA VAL A 57 -14.41 34.61 -20.97
C VAL A 57 -14.63 36.00 -21.55
N ASP A 58 -13.88 36.99 -21.03
CA ASP A 58 -13.89 38.34 -21.56
C ASP A 58 -12.76 38.53 -22.58
N TYR A 59 -13.11 38.87 -23.82
CA TYR A 59 -12.16 39.17 -24.89
C TYR A 59 -12.20 40.66 -25.25
N ALA A 60 -11.07 41.34 -25.14
CA ALA A 60 -10.86 42.66 -25.73
C ALA A 60 -10.06 42.49 -27.04
N VAL A 61 -10.73 42.63 -28.18
CA VAL A 61 -10.13 42.46 -29.51
C VAL A 61 -9.81 43.84 -30.09
N LEU A 62 -8.53 44.17 -30.14
CA LEU A 62 -7.99 45.41 -30.68
C LEU A 62 -7.60 45.22 -32.15
N VAL A 63 -8.24 45.97 -33.05
CA VAL A 63 -8.00 45.94 -34.49
C VAL A 63 -7.47 47.28 -34.95
N ASP A 64 -6.24 47.27 -35.47
CA ASP A 64 -5.61 48.44 -36.09
C ASP A 64 -6.36 48.84 -37.37
N THR A 65 -6.76 50.10 -37.46
CA THR A 65 -7.44 50.72 -38.61
C THR A 65 -6.63 51.87 -39.22
N SER A 66 -5.33 51.95 -38.95
CA SER A 66 -4.42 52.95 -39.51
C SER A 66 -4.18 52.80 -41.02
N GLY A 67 -3.62 53.83 -41.65
CA GLY A 67 -3.42 53.87 -43.10
C GLY A 67 -2.56 52.72 -43.65
N SER A 68 -1.59 52.22 -42.87
CA SER A 68 -0.72 51.10 -43.25
C SER A 68 -1.49 49.79 -43.48
N MET A 69 -2.64 49.62 -42.83
CA MET A 69 -3.49 48.43 -42.93
C MET A 69 -4.17 48.27 -44.31
N ARG A 70 -4.20 49.32 -45.14
CA ARG A 70 -4.66 49.24 -46.55
C ARG A 70 -3.73 48.41 -47.43
N THR A 71 -2.46 48.33 -47.04
CA THR A 71 -1.42 47.72 -47.86
C THR A 71 -1.57 46.20 -47.88
N LYS A 72 -1.42 45.59 -49.07
CA LYS A 72 -1.38 44.12 -49.27
C LYS A 72 -2.62 43.35 -48.72
N GLY A 73 -3.78 43.99 -48.64
CA GLY A 73 -5.02 43.33 -48.20
C GLY A 73 -5.00 42.86 -46.73
N ARG A 74 -4.14 43.44 -45.89
CA ARG A 74 -4.03 43.08 -44.46
C ARG A 74 -5.36 43.22 -43.74
N TYR A 75 -6.03 44.35 -43.92
CA TYR A 75 -7.30 44.61 -43.26
C TYR A 75 -8.41 43.62 -43.67
N ASP A 76 -8.54 43.31 -44.96
CA ASP A 76 -9.51 42.32 -45.43
C ASP A 76 -9.24 40.93 -44.85
N THR A 77 -7.96 40.57 -44.71
CA THR A 77 -7.58 39.29 -44.08
C THR A 77 -7.89 39.30 -42.57
N VAL A 78 -7.71 40.43 -41.88
CA VAL A 78 -8.14 40.57 -40.49
C VAL A 78 -9.65 40.36 -40.37
N ARG A 79 -10.45 41.00 -41.22
CA ARG A 79 -11.92 40.85 -41.20
C ARG A 79 -12.36 39.40 -41.44
N SER A 80 -11.75 38.71 -42.41
CA SER A 80 -12.10 37.33 -42.73
C SER A 80 -11.68 36.36 -41.61
N THR A 81 -10.49 36.54 -41.05
CA THR A 81 -9.95 35.65 -40.01
C THR A 81 -10.63 35.88 -38.66
N LEU A 82 -10.93 37.14 -38.32
CA LEU A 82 -11.63 37.48 -37.09
C LEU A 82 -13.00 36.79 -37.02
N ARG A 83 -13.71 36.66 -38.15
CA ARG A 83 -14.97 35.90 -38.21
C ARG A 83 -14.78 34.45 -37.77
N GLY A 84 -13.70 33.81 -38.22
CA GLY A 84 -13.38 32.43 -37.83
C GLY A 84 -13.04 32.30 -36.34
N PHE A 85 -12.26 33.23 -35.80
CA PHE A 85 -11.95 33.28 -34.37
C PHE A 85 -13.21 33.44 -33.52
N LEU A 86 -14.04 34.44 -33.84
CA LEU A 86 -15.30 34.70 -33.12
C LEU A 86 -16.28 33.53 -33.23
N GLY A 87 -16.29 32.82 -34.38
CA GLY A 87 -17.09 31.60 -34.55
C GLY A 87 -16.65 30.41 -33.69
N GLY A 88 -15.44 30.46 -33.13
CA GLY A 88 -14.95 29.47 -32.16
C GLY A 88 -15.20 29.84 -30.70
N LEU A 89 -15.77 31.01 -30.42
CA LEU A 89 -16.09 31.46 -29.06
C LEU A 89 -17.44 30.89 -28.60
N SER A 90 -17.60 30.75 -27.28
CA SER A 90 -18.86 30.35 -26.67
C SER A 90 -19.86 31.51 -26.70
N ARG A 91 -21.16 31.22 -26.71
CA ARG A 91 -22.20 32.27 -26.64
C ARG A 91 -22.19 33.02 -25.30
N SER A 92 -21.67 32.40 -24.25
CA SER A 92 -21.48 33.02 -22.93
C SER A 92 -20.26 33.94 -22.87
N ASP A 93 -19.36 33.90 -23.87
CA ASP A 93 -18.19 34.78 -23.91
C ASP A 93 -18.61 36.23 -24.19
N HIS A 94 -17.92 37.16 -23.55
CA HIS A 94 -18.10 38.59 -23.78
C HIS A 94 -16.99 39.14 -24.67
N VAL A 95 -17.34 39.93 -25.67
CA VAL A 95 -16.43 40.49 -26.66
C VAL A 95 -16.56 42.00 -26.68
N ALA A 96 -15.45 42.70 -26.45
CA ALA A 96 -15.25 44.10 -26.76
C ALA A 96 -14.37 44.20 -28.01
N LEU A 97 -14.99 44.49 -29.17
CA LEU A 97 -14.29 44.76 -30.42
C LEU A 97 -13.98 46.26 -30.49
N ILE A 98 -12.70 46.58 -30.42
CA ILE A 98 -12.19 47.95 -30.41
C ILE A 98 -11.34 48.13 -31.67
N THR A 99 -11.67 49.13 -32.48
CA THR A 99 -10.79 49.58 -33.55
C THR A 99 -9.93 50.73 -33.05
N PHE A 100 -8.72 50.88 -33.59
CA PHE A 100 -7.89 52.02 -33.23
C PHE A 100 -7.02 52.49 -34.40
N ASP A 101 -6.93 53.80 -34.51
CA ASP A 101 -6.01 54.54 -35.37
C ASP A 101 -5.43 55.71 -34.54
N ASP A 102 -5.76 56.96 -34.85
CA ASP A 102 -5.52 58.11 -33.99
C ASP A 102 -6.35 58.07 -32.70
N ARG A 103 -7.53 57.41 -32.74
CA ARG A 103 -8.41 57.29 -31.58
C ARG A 103 -9.02 55.88 -31.50
N PRO A 104 -9.14 55.30 -30.30
CA PRO A 104 -9.81 54.03 -30.14
C PRO A 104 -11.33 54.21 -30.15
N GLU A 105 -12.05 53.26 -30.75
CA GLU A 105 -13.51 53.21 -30.76
C GLU A 105 -14.01 51.79 -30.48
N ALA A 106 -14.87 51.65 -29.48
CA ALA A 106 -15.57 50.39 -29.19
C ALA A 106 -16.69 50.17 -30.23
N ARG A 107 -16.41 49.36 -31.25
CA ARG A 107 -17.35 49.07 -32.35
C ARG A 107 -18.45 48.09 -31.93
N TYR A 108 -18.13 47.20 -30.98
CA TYR A 108 -19.07 46.23 -30.42
C TYR A 108 -18.67 45.89 -28.99
N VAL A 109 -19.66 45.80 -28.09
CA VAL A 109 -19.50 45.29 -26.73
C VAL A 109 -20.72 44.39 -26.43
N GLY A 110 -20.49 43.12 -26.10
CA GLY A 110 -21.56 42.17 -25.77
C GLY A 110 -21.17 40.72 -26.03
N SER A 111 -22.17 39.83 -26.05
CA SER A 111 -21.96 38.38 -26.24
C SER A 111 -21.35 38.02 -27.61
N ALA A 112 -20.49 37.00 -27.64
CA ALA A 112 -19.88 36.48 -28.87
C ALA A 112 -20.86 35.75 -29.83
N GLY A 113 -22.14 35.63 -29.48
CA GLY A 113 -23.11 34.74 -30.14
C GLY A 113 -23.44 35.00 -31.62
N ASP A 114 -23.01 36.12 -32.20
CA ASP A 114 -23.17 36.43 -33.63
C ASP A 114 -21.89 37.03 -34.24
N PRO A 115 -20.94 36.18 -34.70
CA PRO A 115 -19.71 36.61 -35.33
C PRO A 115 -19.92 37.51 -36.56
N GLY A 116 -21.00 37.29 -37.31
CA GLY A 116 -21.33 38.06 -38.51
C GLY A 116 -21.68 39.51 -38.16
N LYS A 117 -22.54 39.68 -37.15
CA LYS A 117 -22.92 40.99 -36.60
C LYS A 117 -21.73 41.72 -36.00
N ILE A 118 -20.85 41.03 -35.26
CA ILE A 118 -19.66 41.63 -34.64
C ILE A 118 -18.69 42.14 -35.72
N VAL A 119 -18.31 41.30 -36.69
CA VAL A 119 -17.42 41.69 -37.79
C VAL A 119 -18.05 42.76 -38.69
N GLY A 120 -19.39 42.76 -38.82
CA GLY A 120 -20.13 43.79 -39.53
C GLY A 120 -20.01 45.20 -38.92
N ARG A 121 -19.57 45.32 -37.66
CA ARG A 121 -19.30 46.61 -36.99
C ARG A 121 -17.93 47.19 -37.32
N LEU A 122 -17.02 46.42 -37.91
CA LEU A 122 -15.75 46.95 -38.39
C LEU A 122 -15.99 47.92 -39.56
N PRO A 123 -15.22 49.02 -39.65
CA PRO A 123 -15.30 49.92 -40.79
C PRO A 123 -15.04 49.18 -42.11
N LYS A 124 -15.54 49.73 -43.22
CA LYS A 124 -15.38 49.09 -44.54
C LYS A 124 -13.93 49.11 -45.01
N SER A 125 -13.17 50.14 -44.60
CA SER A 125 -11.75 50.32 -44.91
C SER A 125 -11.04 51.01 -43.74
N PRO A 126 -9.72 50.83 -43.60
CA PRO A 126 -8.89 51.63 -42.68
C PRO A 126 -8.92 53.13 -43.03
N ASP A 127 -8.63 53.98 -42.05
CA ASP A 127 -8.43 55.41 -42.25
C ASP A 127 -7.08 55.64 -42.95
N PRO A 128 -7.04 56.22 -44.17
CA PRO A 128 -5.80 56.44 -44.90
C PRO A 128 -4.82 57.38 -44.18
N ASP A 129 -5.32 58.33 -43.39
CA ASP A 129 -4.52 59.37 -42.75
C ASP A 129 -4.35 59.10 -41.24
N GLY A 130 -4.98 58.06 -40.71
CA GLY A 130 -4.93 57.69 -39.30
C GLY A 130 -3.59 57.09 -38.88
N GLY A 131 -3.08 57.54 -37.73
CA GLY A 131 -1.91 56.99 -37.04
C GLY A 131 -2.23 55.73 -36.23
N THR A 132 -1.40 55.41 -35.23
CA THR A 132 -1.49 54.15 -34.46
C THR A 132 -1.31 54.38 -32.96
N ASP A 133 -2.41 54.67 -32.26
CA ASP A 133 -2.46 54.89 -30.80
C ASP A 133 -2.79 53.62 -30.01
N ILE A 134 -1.76 52.77 -29.85
CA ILE A 134 -1.82 51.55 -29.03
C ILE A 134 -2.12 51.86 -27.56
N GLY A 135 -1.60 52.96 -27.01
CA GLY A 135 -1.77 53.30 -25.59
C GLY A 135 -3.24 53.60 -25.26
N ALA A 136 -3.89 54.42 -26.08
CA ALA A 136 -5.31 54.71 -25.93
C ALA A 136 -6.19 53.47 -26.18
N ALA A 137 -5.83 52.62 -27.14
CA ALA A 137 -6.53 51.35 -27.38
C ALA A 137 -6.49 50.41 -26.17
N LEU A 138 -5.31 50.28 -25.54
CA LEU A 138 -5.13 49.48 -24.34
C LEU A 138 -5.87 50.07 -23.13
N ASP A 139 -5.91 51.40 -22.99
CA ASP A 139 -6.71 52.05 -21.97
C ASP A 139 -8.19 51.67 -22.08
N LEU A 140 -8.76 51.77 -23.29
CA LEU A 140 -10.14 51.40 -23.53
C LEU A 140 -10.40 49.91 -23.29
N ALA A 141 -9.51 49.03 -23.76
CA ALA A 141 -9.62 47.60 -23.49
C ALA A 141 -9.61 47.29 -21.99
N LEU A 142 -8.70 47.91 -21.22
CA LEU A 142 -8.64 47.67 -19.78
C LEU A 142 -9.89 48.18 -19.06
N ARG A 143 -10.46 49.33 -19.47
CA ARG A 143 -11.75 49.80 -18.91
C ARG A 143 -12.86 48.78 -19.10
N GLU A 144 -12.93 48.18 -20.28
CA GLU A 144 -13.88 47.11 -20.57
C GLU A 144 -13.62 45.88 -19.70
N LEU A 145 -12.36 45.48 -19.53
CA LEU A 145 -11.99 44.33 -18.68
C LEU A 145 -12.06 44.61 -17.17
N GLU A 146 -12.25 45.86 -16.76
CA GLU A 146 -12.35 46.28 -15.35
C GLU A 146 -13.80 46.32 -14.84
N ARG A 147 -14.79 46.04 -15.69
CA ARG A 147 -16.21 46.03 -15.28
C ARG A 147 -16.46 45.08 -14.11
N SER A 148 -17.44 45.40 -13.26
CA SER A 148 -17.75 44.64 -12.05
C SER A 148 -18.25 43.22 -12.32
N ASP A 149 -18.88 43.02 -13.46
CA ASP A 149 -19.42 41.75 -13.97
C ASP A 149 -18.45 41.03 -14.94
N ALA A 150 -17.19 41.47 -15.02
CA ALA A 150 -16.19 40.87 -15.90
C ALA A 150 -15.90 39.42 -15.52
N ALA A 151 -15.72 38.58 -16.53
CA ALA A 151 -15.37 37.19 -16.36
C ALA A 151 -14.12 36.96 -15.49
N SER A 152 -14.00 35.72 -14.99
CA SER A 152 -12.83 35.26 -14.23
C SER A 152 -11.64 34.90 -15.12
N VAL A 153 -11.80 34.93 -16.44
CA VAL A 153 -10.72 34.76 -17.42
C VAL A 153 -10.86 35.86 -18.46
N ALA A 154 -9.75 36.54 -18.77
CA ALA A 154 -9.73 37.66 -19.70
C ALA A 154 -8.56 37.57 -20.68
N SER A 155 -8.79 38.01 -21.92
CA SER A 155 -7.79 38.00 -22.99
C SER A 155 -7.84 39.29 -23.81
N VAL A 156 -6.69 39.92 -24.03
CA VAL A 156 -6.50 41.01 -24.99
C VAL A 156 -5.88 40.45 -26.26
N VAL A 157 -6.58 40.56 -27.38
CA VAL A 157 -6.09 40.13 -28.70
C VAL A 157 -5.85 41.36 -29.55
N MET A 158 -4.60 41.64 -29.92
CA MET A 158 -4.22 42.82 -30.69
C MET A 158 -3.72 42.44 -32.07
N LEU A 159 -4.32 43.02 -33.11
CA LEU A 159 -3.97 42.84 -34.51
C LEU A 159 -3.49 44.18 -35.07
N THR A 160 -2.19 44.29 -35.37
CA THR A 160 -1.56 45.55 -35.83
C THR A 160 -0.40 45.28 -36.78
N ASP A 161 -0.20 46.17 -37.74
CA ASP A 161 0.99 46.17 -38.61
C ASP A 161 1.98 47.31 -38.29
N GLY A 162 1.56 48.28 -37.47
CA GLY A 162 2.26 49.52 -37.20
C GLY A 162 3.12 49.52 -35.93
N ARG A 163 3.83 50.62 -35.75
CA ARG A 163 4.46 51.00 -34.47
C ARG A 163 3.50 51.92 -33.74
N HIS A 164 3.76 52.17 -32.46
CA HIS A 164 3.03 53.20 -31.74
C HIS A 164 3.42 54.58 -32.29
N GLU A 165 2.52 55.16 -33.08
CA GLU A 165 2.68 56.45 -33.77
C GLU A 165 1.40 57.27 -33.56
N PRO A 166 1.13 57.72 -32.32
CA PRO A 166 -0.11 58.38 -31.98
C PRO A 166 -0.09 59.88 -32.34
N PRO A 167 -1.26 60.54 -32.42
CA PRO A 167 -1.33 61.99 -32.56
C PRO A 167 -0.76 62.68 -31.30
N ARG A 168 -0.10 63.83 -31.47
CA ARG A 168 0.59 64.53 -30.36
C ARG A 168 -0.31 64.90 -29.17
N SER A 169 -1.62 64.97 -29.37
CA SER A 169 -2.62 65.32 -28.35
C SER A 169 -3.04 64.16 -27.45
N THR A 170 -2.59 62.92 -27.72
CA THR A 170 -2.95 61.77 -26.88
C THR A 170 -2.35 61.84 -25.48
N ALA A 171 -2.97 61.13 -24.53
CA ALA A 171 -2.39 60.88 -23.21
C ALA A 171 -1.16 59.93 -23.27
N TYR A 172 -0.96 59.26 -24.41
CA TYR A 172 0.12 58.29 -24.64
C TYR A 172 1.07 58.74 -25.75
N PRO A 173 1.71 59.94 -25.70
CA PRO A 173 2.47 60.48 -26.84
C PRO A 173 3.80 59.74 -27.10
N LYS A 174 4.18 58.82 -26.20
CA LYS A 174 5.38 57.99 -26.25
C LYS A 174 4.99 56.55 -25.94
N ALA A 175 5.81 55.59 -26.33
CA ALA A 175 5.58 54.16 -26.12
C ALA A 175 6.15 53.61 -24.79
N SER A 176 6.28 54.48 -23.79
CA SER A 176 6.79 54.19 -22.43
C SER A 176 6.52 55.38 -21.50
N GLY A 177 6.81 55.19 -20.21
CA GLY A 177 6.71 56.23 -19.17
C GLY A 177 5.48 56.07 -18.29
N ALA A 178 5.23 57.06 -17.43
CA ALA A 178 4.21 56.97 -16.37
C ALA A 178 2.80 56.55 -16.84
N PRO A 179 2.27 57.01 -18.00
CA PRO A 179 0.98 56.51 -18.50
C PRO A 179 0.99 55.01 -18.83
N TRP A 180 2.08 54.50 -19.39
CA TRP A 180 2.24 53.07 -19.67
C TRP A 180 2.42 52.24 -18.39
N ASP A 181 3.14 52.77 -17.40
CA ASP A 181 3.25 52.13 -16.09
C ASP A 181 1.89 52.04 -15.39
N ALA A 182 1.02 53.03 -15.59
CA ALA A 182 -0.36 53.01 -15.10
C ALA A 182 -1.20 51.93 -15.79
N LEU A 183 -1.09 51.80 -17.12
CA LEU A 183 -1.71 50.70 -17.86
C LEU A 183 -1.23 49.34 -17.36
N HIS A 184 0.09 49.19 -17.14
CA HIS A 184 0.67 47.95 -16.63
C HIS A 184 0.11 47.59 -15.24
N ARG A 185 0.06 48.55 -14.31
CA ARG A 185 -0.53 48.31 -12.97
C ARG A 185 -2.00 47.90 -13.04
N ARG A 186 -2.78 48.51 -13.92
CA ARG A 186 -4.18 48.15 -14.16
C ARG A 186 -4.32 46.74 -14.74
N ALA A 187 -3.50 46.41 -15.73
CA ALA A 187 -3.45 45.07 -16.30
C ALA A 187 -3.06 44.00 -15.25
N GLU A 188 -2.12 44.28 -14.34
CA GLU A 188 -1.77 43.38 -13.22
C GLU A 188 -2.93 43.21 -12.23
N ALA A 189 -3.68 44.28 -11.95
CA ALA A 189 -4.88 44.20 -11.11
C ALA A 189 -5.97 43.34 -11.75
N VAL A 190 -6.22 43.53 -13.06
CA VAL A 190 -7.12 42.66 -13.84
C VAL A 190 -6.57 41.22 -13.87
N GLY A 191 -5.26 41.03 -14.04
CA GLY A 191 -4.61 39.72 -14.05
C GLY A 191 -4.80 38.94 -12.76
N THR A 192 -4.66 39.61 -11.62
CA THR A 192 -4.88 39.03 -10.30
C THR A 192 -6.33 38.59 -10.09
N ARG A 193 -7.29 39.37 -10.61
CA ARG A 193 -8.74 39.07 -10.49
C ARG A 193 -9.20 38.02 -11.49
N ALA A 194 -8.77 38.12 -12.74
CA ALA A 194 -9.39 37.51 -13.91
C ALA A 194 -8.40 36.79 -14.85
N GLY A 195 -7.18 36.43 -14.41
CA GLY A 195 -6.26 35.63 -15.22
C GLY A 195 -6.02 36.20 -16.63
N LEU A 196 -5.56 37.45 -16.69
CA LEU A 196 -5.40 38.24 -17.92
C LEU A 196 -4.22 37.75 -18.77
N ALA A 197 -4.43 37.67 -20.09
CA ALA A 197 -3.34 37.47 -21.03
C ALA A 197 -3.43 38.30 -22.30
N GLY A 198 -2.28 38.49 -22.93
CA GLY A 198 -2.14 39.21 -24.18
C GLY A 198 -1.81 38.29 -25.35
N TYR A 199 -2.39 38.55 -26.50
CA TYR A 199 -2.01 37.94 -27.77
C TYR A 199 -1.81 39.03 -28.79
N ALA A 200 -0.58 39.19 -29.26
CA ALA A 200 -0.27 40.20 -30.25
C ALA A 200 0.08 39.53 -31.59
N LEU A 201 -0.61 39.94 -32.65
CA LEU A 201 -0.46 39.42 -34.00
C LEU A 201 0.09 40.53 -34.91
N PRO A 202 1.40 40.54 -35.20
CA PRO A 202 2.00 41.46 -36.14
C PRO A 202 1.63 41.09 -37.58
N LEU A 203 1.08 42.03 -38.34
CA LEU A 203 0.59 41.82 -39.71
C LEU A 203 1.58 42.25 -40.82
N GLY A 204 2.88 42.37 -40.47
CA GLY A 204 3.94 42.73 -41.41
C GLY A 204 5.36 42.56 -40.86
N SER A 205 6.34 42.50 -41.77
CA SER A 205 7.76 42.51 -41.42
C SER A 205 8.14 43.83 -40.74
N GLY A 206 8.50 43.80 -39.45
CA GLY A 206 8.87 44.98 -38.67
C GLY A 206 7.76 45.59 -37.81
N ALA A 207 6.58 44.97 -37.72
CA ALA A 207 5.48 45.39 -36.86
C ALA A 207 5.84 45.23 -35.36
N SER A 208 6.57 46.21 -34.81
CA SER A 208 7.01 46.22 -33.41
C SER A 208 5.90 46.67 -32.44
N GLY A 209 4.77 47.20 -32.93
CA GLY A 209 3.59 47.51 -32.12
C GLY A 209 3.08 46.30 -31.34
N ALA A 210 3.21 45.09 -31.91
CA ALA A 210 2.87 43.84 -31.23
C ALA A 210 3.63 43.63 -29.91
N GLY A 211 4.87 44.12 -29.81
CA GLY A 211 5.65 44.05 -28.57
C GLY A 211 5.20 45.02 -27.48
N GLN A 212 4.42 46.05 -27.81
CA GLN A 212 3.92 47.03 -26.84
C GLN A 212 2.89 46.42 -25.89
N LEU A 213 2.07 45.48 -26.36
CA LEU A 213 1.12 44.77 -25.51
C LEU A 213 1.85 44.06 -24.36
N GLY A 214 3.01 43.46 -24.62
CA GLY A 214 3.83 42.78 -23.61
C GLY A 214 4.43 43.70 -22.55
N LYS A 215 4.45 45.03 -22.78
CA LYS A 215 4.85 46.00 -21.75
C LYS A 215 3.72 46.32 -20.78
N VAL A 216 2.48 46.06 -21.17
CA VAL A 216 1.28 46.33 -20.36
C VAL A 216 0.77 45.04 -19.74
N VAL A 217 0.50 44.03 -20.57
CA VAL A 217 0.03 42.72 -20.13
C VAL A 217 1.23 41.78 -20.05
N ARG A 218 1.59 41.38 -18.82
CA ARG A 218 2.77 40.54 -18.55
C ARG A 218 2.76 39.22 -19.31
N ASP A 219 1.62 38.52 -19.30
CA ASP A 219 1.45 37.22 -19.97
C ASP A 219 1.08 37.40 -21.45
N THR A 220 1.89 38.16 -22.19
CA THR A 220 1.68 38.38 -23.62
C THR A 220 2.47 37.41 -24.47
N VAL A 221 1.78 36.75 -25.39
CA VAL A 221 2.40 35.94 -26.44
C VAL A 221 2.34 36.71 -27.76
N VAL A 222 3.51 37.03 -28.32
CA VAL A 222 3.62 37.60 -29.67
C VAL A 222 3.62 36.46 -30.68
N LEU A 223 2.52 36.31 -31.39
CA LEU A 223 2.30 35.26 -32.38
C LEU A 223 2.76 35.80 -33.73
N ARG A 224 4.00 35.49 -34.16
CA ARG A 224 4.56 35.96 -35.44
C ARG A 224 4.20 35.00 -36.58
N PRO A 225 3.19 35.29 -37.41
CA PRO A 225 2.88 34.42 -38.53
C PRO A 225 3.97 34.48 -39.60
N GLY A 226 4.27 33.33 -40.20
CA GLY A 226 5.15 33.26 -41.38
C GLY A 226 4.48 33.88 -42.61
N SER A 227 3.14 33.83 -42.65
CA SER A 227 2.30 34.44 -43.66
C SER A 227 0.97 34.93 -43.08
N ILE A 228 0.36 35.95 -43.69
CA ILE A 228 -0.95 36.47 -43.28
C ILE A 228 -2.04 35.38 -43.31
N GLN A 229 -1.87 34.34 -44.12
CA GLN A 229 -2.74 33.18 -44.24
C GLN A 229 -2.73 32.28 -42.99
N ASP A 230 -1.66 32.32 -42.18
CA ASP A 230 -1.54 31.52 -40.94
C ASP A 230 -2.34 32.11 -39.76
N LEU A 231 -2.88 33.31 -39.91
CA LEU A 231 -3.53 34.09 -38.84
C LEU A 231 -4.62 33.29 -38.13
N GLY A 232 -5.39 32.47 -38.85
CA GLY A 232 -6.45 31.64 -38.28
C GLY A 232 -5.93 30.55 -37.34
N ALA A 233 -4.78 29.94 -37.63
CA ALA A 233 -4.16 28.96 -36.75
C ALA A 233 -3.67 29.60 -35.44
N TYR A 234 -3.17 30.84 -35.52
CA TYR A 234 -2.71 31.59 -34.35
C TYR A 234 -3.85 32.03 -33.44
N LEU A 235 -4.96 32.53 -34.01
CA LEU A 235 -6.14 32.88 -33.22
C LEU A 235 -6.76 31.65 -32.54
N ARG A 236 -6.76 30.48 -33.20
CA ARG A 236 -7.16 29.22 -32.54
C ARG A 236 -6.25 28.91 -31.36
N ARG A 237 -4.92 29.02 -31.51
CA ARG A 237 -3.98 28.82 -30.40
C ARG A 237 -4.23 29.78 -29.23
N ALA A 238 -4.59 31.03 -29.51
CA ALA A 238 -4.98 31.98 -28.48
C ALA A 238 -6.25 31.53 -27.72
N GLY A 239 -7.25 31.03 -28.44
CA GLY A 239 -8.45 30.41 -27.84
C GLY A 239 -8.11 29.18 -27.00
N ASP A 240 -7.29 28.26 -27.53
CA ASP A 240 -6.87 27.04 -26.83
C ASP A 240 -6.13 27.35 -25.52
N SER A 241 -5.21 28.33 -25.58
CA SER A 241 -4.46 28.80 -24.43
C SER A 241 -5.36 29.45 -23.38
N THR A 242 -6.39 30.18 -23.82
CA THR A 242 -7.37 30.79 -22.92
C THR A 242 -8.20 29.72 -22.20
N ARG A 243 -8.66 28.68 -22.91
CA ARG A 243 -9.33 27.52 -22.31
C ARG A 243 -8.42 26.77 -21.32
N ALA A 244 -7.14 26.63 -21.64
CA ALA A 244 -6.18 26.04 -20.72
C ALA A 244 -6.05 26.83 -19.41
N ARG A 245 -6.09 28.17 -19.45
CA ARG A 245 -6.11 29.00 -18.24
C ARG A 245 -7.41 28.86 -17.45
N SER A 246 -8.56 28.82 -18.12
CA SER A 246 -9.83 28.55 -17.45
C SER A 246 -9.79 27.21 -16.72
N ALA A 247 -9.28 26.16 -17.37
CA ALA A 247 -9.07 24.86 -16.74
C ALA A 247 -8.08 24.95 -15.56
N ALA A 248 -6.95 25.64 -15.72
CA ALA A 248 -5.96 25.82 -14.66
C ALA A 248 -6.55 26.51 -13.42
N ARG A 249 -7.43 27.50 -13.62
CA ARG A 249 -8.11 28.22 -12.56
C ARG A 249 -9.09 27.32 -11.80
N LEU A 250 -9.92 26.55 -12.51
CA LEU A 250 -10.83 25.58 -11.89
C LEU A 250 -10.06 24.50 -11.12
N LEU A 251 -8.95 24.03 -11.67
CA LEU A 251 -8.12 22.99 -11.08
C LEU A 251 -7.16 23.50 -9.99
N ALA A 252 -7.13 24.81 -9.73
CA ALA A 252 -6.22 25.39 -8.73
C ALA A 252 -6.50 24.85 -7.32
N GLU A 253 -7.77 24.58 -6.99
CA GLU A 253 -8.19 24.04 -5.68
C GLU A 253 -7.75 22.58 -5.47
N ASP A 254 -7.62 21.84 -6.57
CA ASP A 254 -7.20 20.44 -6.58
C ASP A 254 -5.68 20.28 -6.51
N ARG A 255 -4.94 21.39 -6.63
CA ARG A 255 -3.49 21.35 -6.63
C ARG A 255 -2.95 20.80 -5.32
N GLY A 256 -2.15 19.74 -5.40
CA GLY A 256 -1.60 19.06 -4.22
C GLY A 256 -2.61 18.23 -3.42
N LYS A 257 -3.86 18.09 -3.89
CA LYS A 257 -4.84 17.17 -3.29
C LYS A 257 -4.56 15.75 -3.76
N GLY A 258 -4.76 14.79 -2.85
CA GLY A 258 -4.50 13.36 -3.10
C GLY A 258 -5.62 12.48 -2.56
N VAL A 259 -5.30 11.20 -2.36
CA VAL A 259 -6.24 10.23 -1.78
C VAL A 259 -5.90 10.02 -0.31
N THR A 260 -6.93 10.08 0.54
CA THR A 260 -6.82 9.70 1.96
C THR A 260 -7.48 8.35 2.19
N ALA A 261 -6.79 7.44 2.86
CA ALA A 261 -7.37 6.19 3.35
C ALA A 261 -7.64 6.30 4.85
N SER A 262 -8.81 5.83 5.27
CA SER A 262 -9.21 5.81 6.67
C SER A 262 -9.94 4.53 7.03
N TRP A 263 -9.87 4.14 8.30
CA TRP A 263 -10.60 2.99 8.82
C TRP A 263 -11.19 3.35 10.17
N ARG A 264 -12.37 2.81 10.47
CA ARG A 264 -13.02 3.08 11.76
C ARG A 264 -12.35 2.27 12.86
N PRO A 265 -12.07 2.86 14.03
CA PRO A 265 -11.79 2.09 15.24
C PRO A 265 -13.08 1.41 15.66
N GLY A 266 -13.28 0.18 15.20
CA GLY A 266 -14.47 -0.59 15.55
C GLY A 266 -14.04 -1.85 16.26
N GLY A 267 -14.24 -1.89 17.58
CA GLY A 267 -14.19 -3.09 18.42
C GLY A 267 -12.88 -3.87 18.41
N THR A 268 -12.75 -4.77 19.37
CA THR A 268 -11.73 -5.82 19.31
C THR A 268 -12.11 -6.79 18.20
N ARG A 269 -11.18 -7.06 17.28
CA ARG A 269 -11.36 -8.01 16.18
C ARG A 269 -11.00 -9.40 16.66
N ASP A 270 -12.00 -10.28 16.72
CA ASP A 270 -11.79 -11.68 17.10
C ASP A 270 -11.23 -12.47 15.92
N LEU A 271 -9.98 -12.93 16.08
CA LEU A 271 -9.24 -13.74 15.12
C LEU A 271 -9.19 -15.21 15.55
N THR A 272 -9.98 -15.64 16.53
CA THR A 272 -10.00 -17.02 17.03
C THR A 272 -10.33 -18.04 15.93
N THR A 273 -11.14 -17.65 14.94
CA THR A 273 -11.46 -18.48 13.75
C THR A 273 -10.43 -18.36 12.63
N GLY A 274 -9.32 -17.64 12.87
CA GLY A 274 -8.22 -17.42 11.93
C GLY A 274 -8.39 -16.21 11.01
N SER A 275 -9.57 -15.56 10.98
CA SER A 275 -9.75 -14.30 10.25
C SER A 275 -10.89 -13.43 10.78
N ALA A 276 -10.76 -12.12 10.61
CA ALA A 276 -11.77 -11.11 10.92
C ALA A 276 -11.91 -10.13 9.75
N GLU A 277 -13.05 -9.42 9.69
CA GLU A 277 -13.27 -8.37 8.70
C GLU A 277 -13.05 -6.99 9.30
N ALA A 278 -12.56 -6.06 8.47
CA ALA A 278 -12.50 -4.63 8.75
C ALA A 278 -12.92 -3.84 7.50
N ALA A 279 -13.18 -2.55 7.64
CA ALA A 279 -13.54 -1.68 6.52
C ALA A 279 -12.52 -0.56 6.36
N VAL A 280 -12.03 -0.37 5.14
CA VAL A 280 -11.12 0.72 4.77
C VAL A 280 -11.79 1.60 3.73
N THR A 281 -11.91 2.89 4.02
CA THR A 281 -12.52 3.91 3.16
C THR A 281 -11.43 4.77 2.53
N PHE A 282 -11.38 4.79 1.20
CA PHE A 282 -10.56 5.69 0.40
C PHE A 282 -11.40 6.87 -0.04
N ARG A 283 -10.89 8.09 0.13
CA ARG A 283 -11.56 9.34 -0.25
C ARG A 283 -10.65 10.20 -1.12
N SER A 284 -11.18 10.68 -2.24
CA SER A 284 -10.54 11.72 -3.04
C SER A 284 -10.69 13.07 -2.34
N ALA A 285 -9.59 13.79 -2.15
CA ALA A 285 -9.62 15.15 -1.62
C ALA A 285 -9.71 16.22 -2.73
N ALA A 286 -9.71 15.81 -4.01
CA ALA A 286 -9.87 16.69 -5.16
C ALA A 286 -11.37 16.91 -5.45
N ALA A 287 -11.75 18.13 -5.79
CA ALA A 287 -13.12 18.59 -6.07
C ALA A 287 -13.51 18.43 -7.55
N HIS A 288 -12.55 18.51 -8.48
CA HIS A 288 -12.80 18.41 -9.91
C HIS A 288 -12.05 17.27 -10.61
N THR A 289 -10.96 16.81 -10.01
CA THR A 289 -10.02 15.88 -10.64
C THR A 289 -10.25 14.45 -10.17
N PRO A 290 -10.46 13.48 -11.09
CA PRO A 290 -10.49 12.07 -10.73
C PRO A 290 -9.08 11.60 -10.36
N LEU A 291 -9.00 10.72 -9.36
CA LEU A 291 -7.73 10.17 -8.84
C LEU A 291 -7.72 8.65 -8.91
N THR A 292 -6.62 8.11 -9.43
CA THR A 292 -6.40 6.67 -9.53
C THR A 292 -5.27 6.27 -8.59
N VAL A 293 -5.53 5.26 -7.74
CA VAL A 293 -4.50 4.60 -6.94
C VAL A 293 -4.14 3.28 -7.60
N THR A 294 -2.84 3.01 -7.73
CA THR A 294 -2.29 1.77 -8.33
C THR A 294 -1.29 1.12 -7.39
N GLY A 295 -1.15 -0.21 -7.46
CA GLY A 295 -0.26 -0.95 -6.57
C GLY A 295 -0.74 -0.89 -5.12
N THR A 296 -2.05 -0.85 -4.89
CA THR A 296 -2.62 -0.64 -3.56
C THR A 296 -2.33 -1.85 -2.67
N ARG A 297 -1.62 -1.63 -1.55
CA ARG A 297 -1.31 -2.68 -0.57
C ARG A 297 -1.65 -2.20 0.83
N LEU A 298 -2.20 -3.12 1.62
CA LEU A 298 -2.40 -2.94 3.05
C LEU A 298 -1.42 -3.83 3.80
N THR A 299 -0.67 -3.24 4.73
CA THR A 299 0.21 -3.96 5.64
C THR A 299 -0.16 -3.63 7.08
N THR A 300 0.28 -4.46 8.01
CA THR A 300 0.12 -4.21 9.44
C THR A 300 1.48 -4.14 10.12
N ASP A 301 1.62 -3.20 11.05
CA ASP A 301 2.71 -3.19 12.01
C ASP A 301 2.19 -3.72 13.35
N GLY A 302 3.03 -4.46 14.09
CA GLY A 302 2.66 -5.09 15.36
C GLY A 302 2.32 -6.56 15.15
N VAL A 303 1.06 -6.96 15.37
CA VAL A 303 0.62 -8.34 15.16
C VAL A 303 0.73 -8.70 13.66
N PRO A 304 1.39 -9.81 13.28
CA PRO A 304 1.58 -10.18 11.88
C PRO A 304 0.26 -10.67 11.28
N LEU A 305 -0.46 -9.75 10.63
CA LEU A 305 -1.72 -10.06 9.95
C LEU A 305 -1.55 -9.92 8.43
N ARG A 306 -2.04 -10.92 7.69
CA ARG A 306 -2.24 -10.83 6.24
C ARG A 306 -3.53 -10.08 5.97
N VAL A 307 -3.44 -8.99 5.21
CA VAL A 307 -4.60 -8.17 4.85
C VAL A 307 -4.89 -8.32 3.36
N SER A 308 -6.13 -8.64 3.01
CA SER A 308 -6.60 -8.76 1.63
C SER A 308 -7.98 -8.14 1.44
N GLY A 309 -8.43 -7.94 0.20
CA GLY A 309 -9.77 -7.41 -0.11
C GLY A 309 -9.80 -6.00 -0.72
N VAL A 310 -8.65 -5.32 -0.84
CA VAL A 310 -8.54 -4.07 -1.61
C VAL A 310 -8.05 -4.38 -3.03
N PRO A 311 -8.67 -3.81 -4.08
CA PRO A 311 -8.20 -4.00 -5.45
C PRO A 311 -6.83 -3.33 -5.67
N ASP A 312 -6.01 -3.89 -6.57
CA ASP A 312 -4.70 -3.34 -6.90
C ASP A 312 -4.81 -1.92 -7.51
N ARG A 313 -5.85 -1.70 -8.33
CA ARG A 313 -6.20 -0.41 -8.94
C ARG A 313 -7.60 0.01 -8.51
N LEU A 314 -7.74 1.26 -8.07
CA LEU A 314 -9.04 1.90 -7.84
C LEU A 314 -9.02 3.33 -8.39
N THR A 315 -10.11 3.72 -9.03
CA THR A 315 -10.34 5.09 -9.53
C THR A 315 -11.46 5.71 -8.72
N LEU A 316 -11.21 6.89 -8.18
CA LEU A 316 -12.16 7.71 -7.43
C LEU A 316 -12.54 8.93 -8.28
N ALA A 317 -13.83 9.15 -8.47
CA ALA A 317 -14.36 10.39 -8.99
C ALA A 317 -14.05 11.56 -8.02
N PRO A 318 -14.19 12.81 -8.46
CA PRO A 318 -13.95 13.97 -7.61
C PRO A 318 -14.82 13.92 -6.34
N GLY A 319 -14.21 14.12 -5.18
CA GLY A 319 -14.84 14.04 -3.86
C GLY A 319 -15.33 12.65 -3.42
N GLU A 320 -15.23 11.63 -4.28
CA GLU A 320 -15.80 10.31 -4.04
C GLU A 320 -15.13 9.62 -2.84
N SER A 321 -15.94 8.88 -2.08
CA SER A 321 -15.50 7.98 -1.04
C SER A 321 -15.94 6.55 -1.34
N ARG A 322 -15.00 5.61 -1.41
CA ARG A 322 -15.28 4.18 -1.58
C ARG A 322 -14.79 3.38 -0.39
N THR A 323 -15.64 2.50 0.11
CA THR A 323 -15.31 1.62 1.24
C THR A 323 -15.14 0.20 0.74
N TYR A 324 -14.04 -0.43 1.15
CA TYR A 324 -13.73 -1.82 0.86
C TYR A 324 -13.72 -2.62 2.15
N THR A 325 -14.39 -3.77 2.13
CA THR A 325 -14.28 -4.77 3.19
C THR A 325 -12.97 -5.52 3.01
N VAL A 326 -12.13 -5.51 4.04
CA VAL A 326 -10.83 -6.16 4.05
C VAL A 326 -10.84 -7.32 5.03
N ARG A 327 -10.24 -8.43 4.62
CA ARG A 327 -10.07 -9.62 5.45
C ARG A 327 -8.70 -9.56 6.12
N LEU A 328 -8.71 -9.57 7.45
CA LEU A 328 -7.55 -9.73 8.30
C LEU A 328 -7.42 -11.23 8.59
N ALA A 329 -6.38 -11.87 8.09
CA ALA A 329 -6.13 -13.29 8.27
C ALA A 329 -4.78 -13.52 8.93
N GLY A 330 -4.72 -14.53 9.79
CA GLY A 330 -3.57 -14.77 10.65
C GLY A 330 -3.83 -14.30 12.06
N GLY A 331 -2.82 -14.46 12.90
CA GLY A 331 -2.96 -14.30 14.33
C GLY A 331 -1.93 -15.16 15.04
N VAL A 332 -1.84 -14.94 16.34
CA VAL A 332 -1.00 -15.68 17.27
C VAL A 332 -1.32 -17.18 17.13
N GLY A 333 -0.31 -18.03 16.96
CA GLY A 333 -0.45 -19.43 16.56
C GLY A 333 -1.47 -20.21 17.40
N GLY A 334 -2.62 -20.53 16.79
CA GLY A 334 -3.67 -21.35 17.36
C GLY A 334 -3.65 -22.74 16.75
N ASP A 335 -2.65 -23.54 17.10
CA ASP A 335 -2.76 -24.99 16.88
C ASP A 335 -3.85 -25.54 17.80
N GLY A 336 -4.63 -26.50 17.30
CA GLY A 336 -5.90 -27.02 17.84
C GLY A 336 -5.82 -27.76 19.19
N LEU A 337 -5.12 -27.18 20.16
CA LEU A 337 -4.95 -27.72 21.50
C LEU A 337 -6.18 -27.38 22.37
N PRO A 338 -6.57 -28.28 23.29
CA PRO A 338 -7.82 -28.17 24.06
C PRO A 338 -7.82 -27.05 25.10
N PHE A 339 -6.65 -26.55 25.52
CA PHE A 339 -6.53 -25.48 26.51
C PHE A 339 -6.22 -24.16 25.84
N ARG A 340 -7.13 -23.19 25.99
CA ARG A 340 -7.06 -21.90 25.31
C ARG A 340 -6.62 -20.78 26.26
N ARG A 341 -5.74 -19.90 25.79
CA ARG A 341 -5.38 -18.63 26.43
C ARG A 341 -5.78 -17.49 25.52
N THR A 342 -6.32 -16.41 26.07
CA THR A 342 -6.59 -15.19 25.32
C THR A 342 -5.31 -14.38 25.16
N GLU A 343 -4.97 -14.03 23.93
CA GLU A 343 -3.96 -13.03 23.61
C GLU A 343 -4.60 -11.82 22.91
N GLU A 344 -4.15 -10.62 23.29
CA GLU A 344 -4.60 -9.35 22.73
C GLU A 344 -3.40 -8.57 22.22
N GLY A 345 -3.56 -7.92 21.06
CA GLY A 345 -2.50 -7.14 20.44
C GLY A 345 -3.04 -6.00 19.58
N ALA A 346 -2.18 -5.01 19.32
CA ALA A 346 -2.49 -3.89 18.44
C ALA A 346 -1.85 -4.09 17.06
N ALA A 347 -2.62 -3.84 16.00
CA ALA A 347 -2.17 -3.88 14.62
C ALA A 347 -2.40 -2.52 13.97
N ALA A 348 -1.33 -1.77 13.70
CA ALA A 348 -1.42 -0.49 12.99
C ALA A 348 -1.48 -0.76 11.48
N LEU A 349 -2.61 -0.43 10.85
CA LEU A 349 -2.75 -0.54 9.39
C LEU A 349 -1.92 0.54 8.69
N ARG A 350 -1.15 0.13 7.69
CA ARG A 350 -0.51 1.02 6.71
C ARG A 350 -1.10 0.77 5.33
N VAL A 351 -1.26 1.85 4.60
CA VAL A 351 -1.69 1.82 3.20
C VAL A 351 -0.55 2.33 2.35
N SER A 352 -0.19 1.58 1.32
CA SER A 352 0.72 2.04 0.27
C SER A 352 0.03 1.92 -1.09
N GLY A 353 0.42 2.79 -2.01
CA GLY A 353 -0.16 2.86 -3.35
C GLY A 353 0.29 4.15 -4.03
N LYS A 354 0.48 4.09 -5.35
CA LYS A 354 0.85 5.25 -6.16
C LYS A 354 -0.41 5.96 -6.62
N VAL A 355 -0.54 7.23 -6.25
CA VAL A 355 -1.66 8.08 -6.64
C VAL A 355 -1.27 8.91 -7.86
N ALA A 356 -2.15 8.94 -8.87
CA ALA A 356 -2.01 9.77 -10.05
C ALA A 356 -3.39 10.17 -10.60
N SER A 357 -3.47 11.32 -11.27
CA SER A 357 -4.65 11.66 -12.05
C SER A 357 -4.46 11.19 -13.51
N PRO A 358 -5.50 10.61 -14.15
CA PRO A 358 -5.47 10.33 -15.58
C PRO A 358 -5.35 11.61 -16.43
N TRP A 359 -5.72 12.78 -15.89
CA TRP A 359 -5.69 14.06 -16.59
C TRP A 359 -4.30 14.70 -16.64
N GLN A 360 -3.40 14.32 -15.72
CA GLN A 360 -2.08 14.95 -15.54
C GLN A 360 -1.27 15.02 -16.84
N ARG A 361 -1.32 13.97 -17.68
CA ARG A 361 -0.54 13.92 -18.92
C ARG A 361 -1.12 14.81 -20.02
N ALA A 362 -2.44 14.78 -20.22
CA ALA A 362 -3.10 15.55 -21.28
C ALA A 362 -3.13 17.06 -21.00
N LEU A 363 -3.15 17.43 -19.72
CA LEU A 363 -3.11 18.82 -19.29
C LEU A 363 -1.71 19.43 -19.25
N ALA A 364 -0.66 18.61 -19.17
CA ALA A 364 0.71 19.09 -19.24
C ALA A 364 1.03 19.66 -20.65
N PRO A 365 1.91 20.67 -20.76
CA PRO A 365 2.57 21.39 -19.67
C PRO A 365 1.72 22.51 -19.05
N ASP A 366 0.54 22.81 -19.62
CA ASP A 366 -0.21 24.03 -19.32
C ASP A 366 -0.85 24.03 -17.91
N VAL A 367 -1.20 22.86 -17.37
CA VAL A 367 -1.74 22.73 -16.01
C VAL A 367 -1.01 21.64 -15.22
N GLU A 368 -0.44 22.03 -14.07
CA GLU A 368 0.22 21.12 -13.14
C GLU A 368 -0.63 20.85 -11.89
N LEU A 369 -1.25 19.67 -11.79
CA LEU A 369 -2.05 19.28 -10.61
C LEU A 369 -1.20 19.00 -9.37
N ARG A 370 0.07 18.60 -9.55
CA ARG A 370 1.00 18.24 -8.45
C ARG A 370 0.40 17.26 -7.44
N THR A 371 -0.37 16.29 -7.92
CA THR A 371 -0.99 15.26 -7.08
C THR A 371 0.08 14.55 -6.24
N PRO A 372 -0.11 14.42 -4.91
CA PRO A 372 0.80 13.65 -4.06
C PRO A 372 0.95 12.23 -4.61
N GLY A 373 2.18 11.72 -4.68
CA GLY A 373 2.44 10.42 -5.29
C GLY A 373 1.98 9.22 -4.46
N THR A 374 1.58 9.41 -3.20
CA THR A 374 1.24 8.35 -2.25
C THR A 374 -0.08 8.62 -1.54
N VAL A 375 -0.71 7.54 -1.06
CA VAL A 375 -1.95 7.60 -0.27
C VAL A 375 -1.62 8.07 1.15
N ALA A 376 -2.36 9.07 1.64
CA ALA A 376 -2.27 9.49 3.03
C ALA A 376 -3.16 8.60 3.91
N ALA A 377 -2.57 7.87 4.85
CA ALA A 377 -3.30 6.98 5.76
C ALA A 377 -3.66 7.70 7.07
N ARG A 378 -4.89 7.55 7.55
CA ARG A 378 -5.37 8.07 8.84
C ARG A 378 -6.20 7.02 9.57
N GLY A 379 -5.75 6.60 10.75
CA GLY A 379 -6.54 5.75 11.62
C GLY A 379 -5.77 5.32 12.85
N ARG A 380 -6.49 4.89 13.88
CA ARG A 380 -5.90 4.30 15.08
C ARG A 380 -5.55 2.83 14.83
N PRO A 381 -4.58 2.26 15.57
CA PRO A 381 -4.33 0.81 15.52
C PRO A 381 -5.61 0.02 15.79
N LEU A 382 -5.80 -1.08 15.06
CA LEU A 382 -6.86 -2.05 15.31
C LEU A 382 -6.46 -2.92 16.51
N THR A 383 -7.40 -3.18 17.41
CA THR A 383 -7.19 -4.15 18.48
C THR A 383 -7.63 -5.52 17.98
N ALA A 384 -6.76 -6.51 18.10
CA ALA A 384 -7.00 -7.88 17.72
C ALA A 384 -6.94 -8.79 18.95
N ARG A 385 -7.82 -9.78 19.01
CA ARG A 385 -7.87 -10.81 20.06
C ARG A 385 -7.93 -12.18 19.42
N ALA A 386 -7.20 -13.13 19.96
CA ALA A 386 -7.27 -14.53 19.56
C ALA A 386 -7.18 -15.44 20.77
N GLU A 387 -7.89 -16.57 20.73
CA GLU A 387 -7.66 -17.67 21.66
C GLU A 387 -6.63 -18.64 21.08
N THR A 388 -5.48 -18.80 21.75
CA THR A 388 -4.41 -19.71 21.32
C THR A 388 -4.31 -20.93 22.21
N GLY A 389 -3.93 -22.06 21.62
CA GLY A 389 -3.69 -23.31 22.32
C GLY A 389 -2.43 -23.25 23.19
N SER A 390 -2.49 -23.69 24.44
CA SER A 390 -1.33 -23.76 25.33
C SER A 390 -0.54 -25.06 25.12
N VAL A 391 0.60 -24.95 24.43
CA VAL A 391 1.52 -26.08 24.18
C VAL A 391 2.19 -26.58 25.47
N LEU A 392 2.29 -25.73 26.48
CA LEU A 392 2.96 -26.04 27.75
C LEU A 392 2.06 -26.82 28.73
N PHE A 393 0.74 -26.76 28.56
CA PHE A 393 -0.18 -27.35 29.53
C PHE A 393 -0.16 -28.88 29.52
N LEU A 394 -0.19 -29.49 28.33
CA LEU A 394 -0.17 -30.95 28.16
C LEU A 394 1.10 -31.60 28.75
N PRO A 395 2.32 -31.15 28.43
CA PRO A 395 3.53 -31.69 29.06
C PRO A 395 3.58 -31.42 30.56
N ALA A 396 3.13 -30.25 31.04
CA ALA A 396 3.06 -29.97 32.48
C ALA A 396 2.07 -30.91 33.22
N LEU A 397 0.91 -31.18 32.62
CA LEU A 397 -0.07 -32.13 33.16
C LEU A 397 0.50 -33.55 33.19
N LEU A 398 1.13 -34.01 32.11
CA LEU A 398 1.78 -35.31 32.04
C LEU A 398 2.90 -35.45 33.08
N LEU A 399 3.71 -34.40 33.26
CA LEU A 399 4.73 -34.34 34.32
C LEU A 399 4.11 -34.41 35.72
N GLY A 400 3.01 -33.69 35.96
CA GLY A 400 2.28 -33.73 37.22
C GLY A 400 1.73 -35.13 37.54
N VAL A 401 1.14 -35.81 36.55
CA VAL A 401 0.65 -37.19 36.69
C VAL A 401 1.80 -38.16 36.93
N ALA A 402 2.90 -38.06 36.18
CA ALA A 402 4.08 -38.90 36.35
C ALA A 402 4.71 -38.70 37.75
N ALA A 403 4.81 -37.46 38.23
CA ALA A 403 5.29 -37.16 39.57
C ALA A 403 4.38 -37.75 40.65
N ALA A 404 3.05 -37.64 40.50
CA ALA A 404 2.10 -38.24 41.43
C ALA A 404 2.20 -39.78 41.46
N LEU A 405 2.35 -40.43 40.31
CA LEU A 405 2.57 -41.88 40.21
C LEU A 405 3.91 -42.30 40.83
N ALA A 406 4.98 -41.55 40.58
CA ALA A 406 6.30 -41.82 41.16
C ALA A 406 6.29 -41.66 42.69
N LEU A 407 5.67 -40.61 43.21
CA LEU A 407 5.47 -40.40 44.65
C LEU A 407 4.59 -41.51 45.27
N GLY A 408 3.52 -41.90 44.58
CA GLY A 408 2.66 -43.01 44.96
C GLY A 408 3.43 -44.34 45.03
N TRP A 409 4.26 -44.62 44.03
CA TRP A 409 5.12 -45.80 43.99
C TRP A 409 6.20 -45.79 45.07
N LEU A 410 6.86 -44.64 45.31
CA LEU A 410 7.85 -44.49 46.37
C LEU A 410 7.23 -44.71 47.75
N ARG A 411 6.02 -44.17 47.98
CA ARG A 411 5.24 -44.38 49.21
C ARG A 411 4.79 -45.83 49.35
N TRP A 412 4.30 -46.45 48.28
CA TRP A 412 3.95 -47.87 48.27
C TRP A 412 5.17 -48.74 48.61
N ARG A 413 6.32 -48.45 47.99
CA ARG A 413 7.59 -49.15 48.20
C ARG A 413 8.13 -48.96 49.61
N SER A 414 8.00 -47.78 50.22
CA SER A 414 8.43 -47.55 51.61
C SER A 414 7.55 -48.30 52.61
N VAL A 415 6.24 -48.41 52.35
CA VAL A 415 5.30 -49.14 53.22
C VAL A 415 5.45 -50.66 53.09
N HIS A 416 5.61 -51.19 51.87
CA HIS A 416 5.62 -52.65 51.63
C HIS A 416 7.02 -53.27 51.69
N ARG A 417 8.10 -52.48 51.68
CA ARG A 417 9.49 -52.94 51.81
C ARG A 417 10.25 -52.09 52.83
N PRO A 418 10.01 -52.28 54.14
CA PRO A 418 10.72 -51.56 55.20
C PRO A 418 12.23 -51.89 55.17
N SER A 419 13.04 -50.97 55.68
CA SER A 419 14.47 -51.23 55.91
C SER A 419 14.64 -52.23 57.05
N LEU A 420 15.53 -53.18 56.83
CA LEU A 420 16.01 -54.13 57.81
C LEU A 420 17.07 -53.45 58.68
N SER A 421 17.03 -53.72 59.99
CA SER A 421 18.01 -53.27 60.97
C SER A 421 18.21 -54.35 62.03
N GLY A 422 19.38 -54.33 62.66
CA GLY A 422 19.78 -55.28 63.71
C GLY A 422 20.62 -56.45 63.19
N GLY A 423 20.66 -57.54 63.94
CA GLY A 423 21.36 -58.77 63.60
C GLY A 423 20.40 -59.96 63.52
N LEU A 424 20.68 -60.89 62.62
CA LEU A 424 20.03 -62.20 62.57
C LEU A 424 21.03 -63.27 63.00
N GLY A 425 20.79 -63.86 64.17
CA GLY A 425 21.57 -64.99 64.68
C GLY A 425 21.03 -66.30 64.12
N ILE A 426 21.91 -67.16 63.62
CA ILE A 426 21.57 -68.44 63.01
C ILE A 426 22.36 -69.54 63.72
N ALA A 427 21.67 -70.51 64.31
CA ALA A 427 22.29 -71.66 64.97
C ALA A 427 21.57 -72.96 64.60
N PRO A 428 22.28 -74.10 64.52
CA PRO A 428 21.64 -75.41 64.43
C PRO A 428 20.80 -75.68 65.69
N VAL A 429 19.60 -76.23 65.54
CA VAL A 429 18.69 -76.47 66.69
C VAL A 429 19.29 -77.46 67.72
N PHE A 430 20.19 -78.34 67.28
CA PHE A 430 20.74 -79.44 68.08
C PHE A 430 22.24 -79.33 68.38
N ALA A 431 22.90 -78.23 67.98
CA ALA A 431 24.32 -78.01 68.27
C ALA A 431 24.47 -76.92 69.33
N ALA A 432 25.40 -77.09 70.27
CA ALA A 432 25.74 -76.09 71.30
C ALA A 432 26.63 -74.95 70.76
N ASP A 433 26.67 -74.77 69.43
CA ASP A 433 27.55 -73.79 68.78
C ASP A 433 27.06 -72.35 68.95
N THR A 434 28.02 -71.44 69.03
CA THR A 434 27.76 -69.99 68.99
C THR A 434 27.03 -69.61 67.70
N PRO A 435 25.90 -68.89 67.77
CA PRO A 435 25.14 -68.51 66.58
C PRO A 435 25.98 -67.64 65.65
N GLY A 436 25.99 -67.97 64.36
CA GLY A 436 26.54 -67.10 63.33
C GLY A 436 25.64 -65.89 63.16
N TRP A 437 26.20 -64.69 63.30
CA TRP A 437 25.45 -63.44 63.18
C TRP A 437 25.58 -62.82 61.79
N ILE A 438 24.45 -62.35 61.26
CA ILE A 438 24.39 -61.63 60.00
C ILE A 438 23.83 -60.24 60.27
N ALA A 439 24.61 -59.21 59.95
CA ALA A 439 24.14 -57.83 60.03
C ALA A 439 23.01 -57.60 59.02
N LEU A 440 21.86 -57.13 59.51
CA LEU A 440 20.72 -56.81 58.70
C LEU A 440 20.82 -55.36 58.22
N SER A 441 21.08 -55.18 56.92
CA SER A 441 21.12 -53.87 56.28
C SER A 441 20.32 -53.85 54.98
N GLY A 442 19.87 -52.67 54.55
CA GLY A 442 19.07 -52.51 53.34
C GLY A 442 17.63 -52.99 53.51
N ARG A 443 17.01 -53.58 52.46
CA ARG A 443 15.60 -54.03 52.47
C ARG A 443 15.42 -55.53 52.19
N ARG A 444 16.52 -56.18 51.81
CA ARG A 444 16.64 -57.62 51.57
C ARG A 444 18.08 -58.00 51.87
N VAL A 445 18.26 -59.00 52.72
CA VAL A 445 19.58 -59.60 52.96
C VAL A 445 19.54 -61.02 52.45
N ALA A 446 20.47 -61.38 51.59
CA ALA A 446 20.71 -62.76 51.20
C ALA A 446 21.83 -63.31 52.09
N PHE A 447 21.70 -64.56 52.50
CA PHE A 447 22.73 -65.25 53.26
C PHE A 447 22.93 -66.67 52.75
N GLN A 448 24.13 -67.20 52.97
CA GLN A 448 24.50 -68.56 52.66
C GLN A 448 25.13 -69.18 53.92
N GLN A 449 24.72 -70.40 54.24
CA GLN A 449 25.25 -71.10 55.41
C GLN A 449 26.50 -71.91 55.03
N PRO A 450 27.52 -71.99 55.91
CA PRO A 450 28.71 -72.79 55.67
C PRO A 450 28.42 -74.28 55.46
N ALA A 451 27.42 -74.81 56.17
CA ALA A 451 26.97 -76.21 56.08
C ALA A 451 26.09 -76.51 54.84
N GLY A 452 26.01 -75.56 53.90
CA GLY A 452 25.16 -75.64 52.71
C GLY A 452 23.73 -75.12 52.94
N GLY A 453 23.20 -74.43 51.93
CA GLY A 453 21.87 -73.79 51.97
C GLY A 453 21.90 -72.28 51.83
N ARG A 454 20.87 -71.72 51.18
CA ARG A 454 20.74 -70.27 50.90
C ARG A 454 19.42 -69.75 51.41
N GLY A 455 19.44 -68.54 51.94
CA GLY A 455 18.23 -67.87 52.41
C GLY A 455 18.17 -66.40 52.05
N THR A 456 16.96 -65.85 52.08
CA THR A 456 16.74 -64.42 51.96
C THR A 456 15.80 -63.92 53.05
N VAL A 457 16.13 -62.78 53.61
CA VAL A 457 15.40 -62.12 54.69
C VAL A 457 14.77 -60.85 54.13
N HIS A 458 13.48 -60.68 54.40
CA HIS A 458 12.72 -59.50 54.04
C HIS A 458 11.96 -58.97 55.24
N GLY A 459 11.87 -57.64 55.37
CA GLY A 459 11.07 -57.03 56.43
C GLY A 459 9.60 -57.00 56.01
N ARG A 460 8.69 -57.37 56.92
CA ARG A 460 7.26 -57.23 56.75
C ARG A 460 6.70 -56.37 57.87
N ARG A 461 6.14 -55.21 57.52
CA ARG A 461 5.50 -54.34 58.51
C ARG A 461 4.20 -54.97 58.96
N ARG A 462 4.01 -55.11 60.28
CA ARG A 462 2.78 -55.60 60.90
C ARG A 462 2.31 -54.57 61.91
N ARG A 463 1.01 -54.31 61.96
CA ARG A 463 0.40 -53.52 63.04
C ARG A 463 0.13 -54.47 64.21
N THR A 464 0.69 -54.17 65.38
CA THR A 464 0.37 -54.83 66.64
C THR A 464 -0.26 -53.83 67.60
N PRO A 465 -0.88 -54.28 68.71
CA PRO A 465 -1.45 -53.39 69.73
C PRO A 465 -0.44 -52.39 70.30
N GLU A 466 0.85 -52.77 70.34
CA GLU A 466 1.96 -51.94 70.84
C GLU A 466 2.52 -50.96 69.79
N GLY A 467 2.03 -51.01 68.54
CA GLY A 467 2.47 -50.13 67.45
C GLY A 467 2.91 -50.88 66.19
N PRO A 468 3.36 -50.15 65.15
CA PRO A 468 3.88 -50.78 63.93
C PRO A 468 5.27 -51.37 64.17
N ARG A 469 5.41 -52.69 63.98
CA ARG A 469 6.71 -53.39 64.04
C ARG A 469 7.08 -54.03 62.71
N VAL A 470 8.36 -54.35 62.53
CA VAL A 470 8.88 -55.07 61.35
C VAL A 470 9.24 -56.48 61.76
N ASP A 471 8.44 -57.45 61.30
CA ASP A 471 8.77 -58.87 61.45
C ASP A 471 9.69 -59.28 60.29
N LEU A 472 10.64 -60.18 60.54
CA LEU A 472 11.49 -60.75 59.50
C LEU A 472 10.80 -61.95 58.85
N LEU A 473 10.55 -61.87 57.56
CA LEU A 473 10.16 -63.01 56.73
C LEU A 473 11.42 -63.66 56.17
N ILE A 474 11.70 -64.87 56.64
CA ILE A 474 12.89 -65.64 56.27
C ILE A 474 12.45 -66.73 55.29
N HIS A 475 13.06 -66.72 54.12
CA HIS A 475 12.97 -67.79 53.14
C HIS A 475 14.27 -68.59 53.19
N TYR A 476 14.20 -69.88 53.43
CA TYR A 476 15.38 -70.73 53.52
C TYR A 476 15.22 -71.97 52.62
N ALA A 477 16.23 -72.24 51.80
CA ALA A 477 16.33 -73.45 50.99
C ALA A 477 17.59 -74.22 51.41
N ARG A 478 17.39 -75.46 51.84
CA ARG A 478 18.49 -76.38 52.17
C ARG A 478 19.11 -76.90 50.88
N GLU A 479 20.43 -77.02 50.86
CA GLU A 479 21.15 -77.59 49.72
C GLU A 479 20.76 -79.07 49.51
N GLY A 480 20.45 -79.44 48.27
CA GLY A 480 19.95 -80.78 47.92
C GLY A 480 18.43 -80.99 48.06
N ALA A 481 17.69 -80.06 48.68
CA ALA A 481 16.23 -80.13 48.73
C ALA A 481 15.62 -79.51 47.46
N GLY A 482 15.16 -80.34 46.51
CA GLY A 482 14.50 -79.90 45.26
C GLY A 482 13.11 -79.25 45.43
N GLY A 483 12.79 -78.72 46.61
CA GLY A 483 11.47 -78.19 46.99
C GLY A 483 11.40 -76.67 47.09
N ARG A 484 10.19 -76.14 47.27
CA ARG A 484 9.93 -74.71 47.51
C ARG A 484 10.63 -74.28 48.82
N PRO A 485 11.32 -73.13 48.88
CA PRO A 485 11.97 -72.68 50.10
C PRO A 485 10.96 -72.54 51.23
N ASP A 486 11.32 -73.09 52.39
CA ASP A 486 10.52 -72.97 53.60
C ASP A 486 10.49 -71.52 54.06
N ARG A 487 9.37 -71.13 54.66
CA ARG A 487 9.09 -69.75 55.05
C ARG A 487 8.76 -69.69 56.51
N VAL A 488 9.45 -68.80 57.24
CA VAL A 488 9.13 -68.53 58.64
C VAL A 488 9.13 -67.05 58.93
N ILE A 489 8.26 -66.63 59.86
CA ILE A 489 8.19 -65.25 60.34
C ILE A 489 8.88 -65.23 61.71
N CYS A 490 9.91 -64.40 61.83
CA CYS A 490 10.64 -64.15 63.06
C CYS A 490 10.30 -62.74 63.54
N ALA A 491 9.61 -62.63 64.68
CA ALA A 491 9.34 -61.35 65.31
C ALA A 491 10.61 -60.81 66.00
N PRO A 492 10.70 -59.49 66.22
CA PRO A 492 11.79 -58.88 67.00
C PRO A 492 11.98 -59.58 68.35
N GLY A 493 13.21 -60.01 68.67
CA GLY A 493 13.55 -60.71 69.91
C GLY A 493 13.10 -62.17 69.98
N ALA A 494 12.34 -62.65 68.99
CA ALA A 494 11.83 -64.02 68.97
C ALA A 494 12.82 -64.97 68.28
N LYS A 495 12.63 -66.27 68.56
CA LYS A 495 13.28 -67.37 67.85
C LYS A 495 12.28 -68.03 66.93
N ALA A 496 12.70 -68.30 65.70
CA ALA A 496 11.91 -68.97 64.69
C ALA A 496 12.72 -70.11 64.08
N VAL A 497 12.15 -71.30 63.97
CA VAL A 497 12.88 -72.48 63.49
C VAL A 497 12.40 -72.86 62.10
N VAL A 498 13.33 -73.07 61.17
CA VAL A 498 13.03 -73.57 59.82
C VAL A 498 14.22 -74.36 59.27
N GLY A 499 13.95 -75.51 58.65
CA GLY A 499 14.99 -76.33 58.01
C GLY A 499 16.11 -76.83 58.93
N GLY A 500 15.83 -77.00 60.24
CA GLY A 500 16.82 -77.43 61.24
C GLY A 500 17.69 -76.31 61.83
N LEU A 501 17.43 -75.05 61.44
CA LEU A 501 18.11 -73.86 61.96
C LEU A 501 17.15 -73.02 62.81
N ALA A 502 17.63 -72.53 63.94
CA ALA A 502 16.99 -71.51 64.75
C ALA A 502 17.48 -70.12 64.34
N PHE A 503 16.55 -69.26 63.96
CA PHE A 503 16.78 -67.87 63.58
C PHE A 503 16.32 -66.95 64.70
N THR A 504 17.23 -66.13 65.22
CA THR A 504 16.94 -65.16 66.30
C THR A 504 17.12 -63.75 65.77
N HIS A 505 16.07 -62.94 65.77
CA HIS A 505 16.16 -61.52 65.38
C HIS A 505 16.52 -60.66 66.58
N ARG A 506 17.63 -59.92 66.51
CA ARG A 506 18.03 -58.94 67.52
C ARG A 506 18.01 -57.53 66.92
N PRO A 507 17.04 -56.66 67.29
CA PRO A 507 16.93 -55.32 66.73
C PRO A 507 18.16 -54.44 66.97
N ASP A 508 18.83 -54.63 68.10
CA ASP A 508 19.96 -53.80 68.55
C ASP A 508 21.32 -54.19 67.93
N GLY A 509 21.34 -55.17 67.01
CA GLY A 509 22.57 -55.66 66.38
C GLY A 509 23.18 -56.89 67.06
N PRO A 510 24.23 -57.49 66.46
CA PRO A 510 24.97 -58.57 67.11
C PRO A 510 25.68 -58.06 68.37
N PRO A 511 25.89 -58.92 69.38
CA PRO A 511 26.76 -58.57 70.51
C PRO A 511 28.17 -58.24 69.98
N ALA A 512 28.75 -57.12 70.42
CA ALA A 512 30.14 -56.79 70.12
C ALA A 512 31.03 -57.93 70.65
N ASP A 513 31.85 -58.51 69.77
CA ASP A 513 32.66 -59.67 70.11
C ASP A 513 33.60 -59.39 71.30
N GLY A 514 33.45 -60.24 72.32
CA GLY A 514 34.51 -60.67 73.23
C GLY A 514 35.01 -59.67 74.26
N HIS A 515 34.43 -59.69 75.46
CA HIS A 515 35.18 -59.66 76.74
C HIS A 515 34.38 -60.46 77.78
N ALA A 516 34.96 -61.56 78.25
CA ALA A 516 34.45 -62.29 79.40
C ALA A 516 34.66 -61.44 80.67
N PRO A 517 33.70 -61.36 81.61
CA PRO A 517 33.98 -60.80 82.92
C PRO A 517 34.73 -61.85 83.76
N GLU A 518 36.00 -61.59 84.05
CA GLU A 518 36.72 -62.24 85.16
C GLU A 518 36.05 -61.84 86.49
N GLY A 519 35.80 -62.83 87.34
CA GLY A 519 35.08 -62.66 88.60
C GLY A 519 35.96 -62.23 89.77
N SER A 520 35.32 -61.80 90.86
CA SER A 520 35.78 -62.01 92.25
C SER A 520 34.66 -61.61 93.23
N GLY A 521 34.40 -62.47 94.23
CA GLY A 521 33.60 -62.14 95.43
C GLY A 521 32.31 -62.93 95.56
#